data_AF-A0A7G5ZFU8-F1
#
_entry.id   AF-A0A7G5ZFU8-F1
#
_cell.length_a   1.000
_cell.length_b   1.000
_cell.length_c   1.000
_cell.angle_alpha   90.00
_cell.angle_beta   90.00
_cell.angle_gamma   90.00
#
_symmetry.space_group_name_H-M   'P 1'
#
loop_
_entity.id
_entity.type
_entity.pdbx_description
1 polymer ?
#
loop_
_entity_poly.entity_id
_entity_poly.type
_entity_poly.pdbx_seq_one_letter_code
_entity_poly.pdbx_strand_id
1 'polypeptide(L)'
;MFRRLFLALLSFAFSLPGWACMPPTQGESAGFVRPDLGRLPKNALGVMFNPPGDRVSARDFQVSSAQDKRLLAVRVREFGKNIAWVRLELAGGFQPGASYTFRYLPRHGDWEYPDRMSVAIDDAIVSTDGPYALALEPRPRHRAIRVPTSSGECFAPSAAMVREFAHTVPPALAPYADALHYEDYLAPVAGRGPAAASLSDGWRSMPTLYERFRYSLGGEASKHYSMRNNAVVVACGVRAPLMRLSSSVTFPELDFREHRLPAVDIDMNRDVAGQCSQLDALLASLDPRAPETGLRELCRNYLFVMYPMSDLGMRGTQRAAFELDEWKRALSFFRGMSPTCTLTGLAHLWHTGRYRTDPPALHQLGTALGEGIGGADAPTAEAAIHALGYLVDQLPPRTVAGIARNLLAPVQPALVEALASDRPPRPDEVARLIVLGGRPTPALRRLLQDIVRRGAPATLQARAILAVESAR
;
A
#
# COMPACT_ATOMS: atom_id res chain seq x y z
N MET A 1 24.49 -37.80 28.44
CA MET A 1 23.28 -36.94 28.66
C MET A 1 23.59 -35.45 28.49
N PHE A 2 24.68 -34.93 29.05
CA PHE A 2 25.10 -33.52 28.94
C PHE A 2 25.22 -32.93 27.52
N ARG A 3 25.63 -33.74 26.52
CA ARG A 3 25.80 -33.28 25.12
C ARG A 3 24.49 -32.94 24.39
N ARG A 4 23.36 -33.54 24.78
CA ARG A 4 22.03 -33.28 24.19
C ARG A 4 21.36 -32.06 24.82
N LEU A 5 21.63 -31.79 26.10
CA LEU A 5 21.17 -30.58 26.80
C LEU A 5 21.86 -29.32 26.26
N PHE A 6 23.15 -29.42 25.94
CA PHE A 6 23.93 -28.29 25.39
C PHE A 6 23.51 -27.91 23.96
N LEU A 7 23.14 -28.90 23.13
CA LEU A 7 22.58 -28.65 21.79
C LEU A 7 21.17 -28.04 21.85
N ALA A 8 20.33 -28.45 22.81
CA ALA A 8 19.01 -27.86 23.01
C ALA A 8 19.07 -26.40 23.53
N LEU A 9 20.06 -26.08 24.38
CA LEU A 9 20.31 -24.71 24.85
C LEU A 9 20.89 -23.81 23.75
N LEU A 10 21.73 -24.33 22.85
CA LEU A 10 22.19 -23.62 21.65
C LEU A 10 21.05 -23.32 20.66
N SER A 11 20.08 -24.23 20.51
CA SER A 11 18.88 -23.97 19.71
C SER A 11 17.97 -22.90 20.31
N PHE A 12 18.00 -22.70 21.64
CA PHE A 12 17.27 -21.63 22.34
C PHE A 12 18.00 -20.29 22.36
N ALA A 13 19.34 -20.28 22.20
CA ALA A 13 20.13 -19.05 22.13
C ALA A 13 20.17 -18.43 20.71
N PHE A 14 19.88 -19.22 19.66
CA PHE A 14 19.76 -18.73 18.28
C PHE A 14 18.32 -18.48 17.82
N SER A 15 17.33 -18.82 18.63
CA SER A 15 15.95 -18.33 18.49
C SER A 15 15.77 -17.00 19.22
N LEU A 16 16.66 -16.04 18.94
CA LEU A 16 16.38 -14.65 19.28
C LEU A 16 15.15 -14.21 18.47
N PRO A 17 14.04 -13.87 19.15
CA PRO A 17 12.83 -13.44 18.49
C PRO A 17 13.06 -12.05 17.90
N GLY A 18 12.57 -11.85 16.68
CA GLY A 18 12.47 -10.55 16.06
C GLY A 18 13.74 -10.13 15.34
N TRP A 19 13.67 -10.16 14.01
CA TRP A 19 14.02 -8.94 13.29
C TRP A 19 13.06 -7.86 13.78
N ALA A 20 13.30 -7.34 14.99
CA ALA A 20 12.77 -6.06 15.39
C ALA A 20 13.17 -5.13 14.25
N CYS A 21 12.18 -4.46 13.66
CA CYS A 21 12.36 -3.42 12.66
C CYS A 21 13.54 -2.56 13.14
N MET A 22 14.73 -2.81 12.59
CA MET A 22 15.90 -2.01 12.93
C MET A 22 15.75 -0.77 12.08
N PRO A 23 15.83 0.43 12.67
CA PRO A 23 15.86 1.64 11.88
C PRO A 23 16.96 1.47 10.83
N PRO A 24 16.70 1.75 9.53
CA PRO A 24 17.82 2.04 8.65
C PRO A 24 18.65 3.10 9.37
N THR A 25 19.96 2.93 9.44
CA THR A 25 20.84 3.98 9.95
C THR A 25 20.49 5.25 9.21
N GLN A 26 19.83 6.19 9.89
CA GLN A 26 19.45 7.46 9.30
C GLN A 26 20.75 8.21 9.05
N GLY A 27 21.18 8.19 7.78
CA GLY A 27 22.25 9.05 7.33
C GLY A 27 21.90 10.50 7.62
N GLU A 28 22.91 11.34 7.75
CA GLU A 28 22.70 12.78 7.79
C GLU A 28 21.97 13.20 6.50
N SER A 29 20.91 14.01 6.62
CA SER A 29 20.22 14.56 5.45
C SER A 29 21.12 15.62 4.80
N ALA A 30 22.05 15.16 3.97
CA ALA A 30 23.07 15.95 3.30
C ALA A 30 23.38 15.33 1.92
N GLY A 31 23.94 16.12 1.02
CA GLY A 31 24.26 15.72 -0.37
C GLY A 31 23.38 16.39 -1.42
N PHE A 32 23.41 15.89 -2.66
CA PHE A 32 22.62 16.42 -3.77
C PHE A 32 21.15 15.97 -3.67
N VAL A 33 20.29 16.87 -3.18
CA VAL A 33 18.85 16.61 -2.88
C VAL A 33 18.02 16.10 -4.06
N ARG A 34 18.52 16.28 -5.29
CA ARG A 34 17.90 15.80 -6.53
C ARG A 34 18.93 15.08 -7.38
N PRO A 35 19.31 13.84 -7.02
CA PRO A 35 20.39 13.14 -7.68
C PRO A 35 20.02 12.62 -9.08
N ASP A 36 18.73 12.40 -9.32
CA ASP A 36 18.17 11.91 -10.58
C ASP A 36 17.83 13.05 -11.56
N LEU A 37 18.31 14.26 -11.30
CA LEU A 37 18.09 15.44 -12.12
C LEU A 37 18.84 15.31 -13.46
N GLY A 38 18.22 14.63 -14.42
CA GLY A 38 18.87 14.28 -15.68
C GLY A 38 19.09 15.48 -16.61
N ARG A 39 18.23 16.51 -16.56
CA ARG A 39 18.24 17.64 -17.50
C ARG A 39 17.85 18.96 -16.84
N LEU A 40 18.43 20.06 -17.31
CA LEU A 40 18.06 21.44 -16.96
C LEU A 40 17.99 22.33 -18.22
N PRO A 41 17.20 23.40 -18.21
CA PRO A 41 17.18 24.36 -19.31
C PRO A 41 18.48 25.19 -19.34
N LYS A 42 18.78 25.79 -20.49
CA LYS A 42 19.95 26.65 -20.72
C LYS A 42 20.11 27.77 -19.68
N ASN A 43 18.98 28.33 -19.24
CA ASN A 43 18.96 29.44 -18.30
C ASN A 43 18.92 29.02 -16.83
N ALA A 44 19.14 27.73 -16.52
CA ALA A 44 19.35 27.30 -15.15
C ALA A 44 20.57 28.01 -14.53
N LEU A 45 20.45 28.33 -13.24
CA LEU A 45 21.44 29.06 -12.47
C LEU A 45 22.42 28.12 -11.75
N GLY A 46 22.00 26.91 -11.40
CA GLY A 46 22.84 25.95 -10.70
C GLY A 46 22.13 24.65 -10.35
N VAL A 47 22.76 23.81 -9.53
CA VAL A 47 22.17 22.61 -8.93
C VAL A 47 22.06 22.75 -7.41
N MET A 48 21.11 22.08 -6.78
CA MET A 48 20.87 22.19 -5.34
C MET A 48 21.65 21.14 -4.53
N PHE A 49 22.19 21.56 -3.40
CA PHE A 49 22.94 20.73 -2.46
C PHE A 49 22.50 21.02 -1.03
N ASN A 50 22.29 19.99 -0.22
CA ASN A 50 22.04 20.12 1.21
C ASN A 50 23.36 19.91 1.97
N PRO A 51 23.90 20.94 2.62
CA PRO A 51 25.17 20.86 3.33
C PRO A 51 25.07 20.01 4.60
N PRO A 52 26.16 19.30 4.97
CA PRO A 52 26.29 18.73 6.30
C PRO A 52 26.48 19.87 7.32
N GLY A 53 25.41 20.26 8.01
CA GLY A 53 25.40 21.42 8.90
C GLY A 53 25.48 22.77 8.16
N ASP A 54 26.02 23.79 8.82
CA ASP A 54 25.70 25.19 8.43
C ASP A 54 26.59 25.79 7.33
N ARG A 55 27.69 25.14 6.91
CA ARG A 55 28.67 25.80 6.01
C ARG A 55 29.36 24.85 5.03
N VAL A 56 29.20 25.16 3.75
CA VAL A 56 30.01 24.62 2.64
C VAL A 56 30.55 25.74 1.78
N SER A 57 31.68 25.49 1.11
CA SER A 57 32.40 26.47 0.31
C SER A 57 32.70 25.94 -1.09
N ALA A 58 32.99 26.82 -2.04
CA ALA A 58 33.21 26.43 -3.44
C ALA A 58 34.35 25.41 -3.63
N ARG A 59 35.37 25.44 -2.76
CA ARG A 59 36.50 24.49 -2.78
C ARG A 59 36.12 23.07 -2.36
N ASP A 60 34.96 22.89 -1.73
CA ASP A 60 34.46 21.59 -1.32
C ASP A 60 33.83 20.83 -2.50
N PHE A 61 33.74 21.48 -3.67
CA PHE A 61 33.13 20.92 -4.86
C PHE A 61 34.11 20.86 -6.03
N GLN A 62 34.00 19.78 -6.79
CA GLN A 62 34.64 19.61 -8.07
C GLN A 62 33.57 19.52 -9.15
N VAL A 63 33.72 20.31 -10.22
CA VAL A 63 32.82 20.24 -11.37
C VAL A 63 33.64 20.05 -12.65
N SER A 64 33.24 19.05 -13.41
CA SER A 64 33.81 18.73 -14.71
C SER A 64 32.72 18.68 -15.77
N SER A 65 33.12 18.87 -17.02
CA SER A 65 32.27 18.69 -18.20
C SER A 65 32.88 17.63 -19.09
N ALA A 66 32.06 16.86 -19.81
CA ALA A 66 32.58 15.93 -20.82
C ALA A 66 33.29 16.69 -21.97
N GLN A 67 32.91 17.95 -22.20
CA GLN A 67 33.39 18.81 -23.28
C GLN A 67 34.61 19.66 -22.88
N ASP A 68 34.79 19.97 -21.59
CA ASP A 68 35.98 20.67 -21.07
C ASP A 68 36.67 19.83 -19.98
N LYS A 69 37.90 19.39 -20.26
CA LYS A 69 38.71 18.59 -19.33
C LYS A 69 39.23 19.40 -18.13
N ARG A 70 39.12 20.72 -18.16
CA ARG A 70 39.52 21.58 -17.03
C ARG A 70 38.43 21.55 -15.95
N LEU A 71 38.86 21.72 -14.71
CA LEU A 71 37.92 21.92 -13.60
C LEU A 71 37.27 23.29 -13.73
N LEU A 72 35.94 23.29 -13.62
CA LEU A 72 35.14 24.49 -13.76
C LEU A 72 34.97 25.16 -12.40
N ALA A 73 35.10 26.49 -12.37
CA ALA A 73 34.91 27.26 -11.16
C ALA A 73 33.43 27.32 -10.76
N VAL A 74 33.16 27.12 -9.47
CA VAL A 74 31.80 27.10 -8.88
C VAL A 74 31.64 28.25 -7.90
N ARG A 75 30.41 28.76 -7.77
CA ARG A 75 29.97 29.66 -6.71
C ARG A 75 28.90 28.95 -5.88
N VAL A 76 28.97 29.15 -4.57
CA VAL A 76 27.96 28.63 -3.63
C VAL A 76 27.07 29.80 -3.24
N ARG A 77 25.76 29.66 -3.41
CA ARG A 77 24.78 30.64 -2.92
C ARG A 77 23.81 29.98 -1.95
N GLU A 78 23.54 30.63 -0.84
CA GLU A 78 22.49 30.20 0.09
C GLU A 78 21.11 30.32 -0.58
N PHE A 79 20.25 29.34 -0.34
CA PHE A 79 18.89 29.29 -0.88
C PHE A 79 17.87 29.19 0.24
N GLY A 80 16.99 30.19 0.33
CA GLY A 80 15.93 30.24 1.34
C GLY A 80 16.44 30.67 2.73
N LYS A 81 15.53 31.18 3.56
CA LYS A 81 15.84 31.57 4.96
C LYS A 81 15.65 30.42 5.96
N ASN A 82 14.87 29.41 5.58
CA ASN A 82 14.40 28.33 6.46
C ASN A 82 14.76 26.93 5.96
N ILE A 83 15.38 26.83 4.78
CA ILE A 83 15.80 25.57 4.16
C ILE A 83 17.31 25.65 4.05
N ALA A 84 18.03 24.65 4.58
CA ALA A 84 19.49 24.67 4.63
C ALA A 84 20.16 24.47 3.26
N TRP A 85 19.45 24.56 2.14
CA TRP A 85 20.02 24.25 0.83
C TRP A 85 20.92 25.37 0.31
N VAL A 86 21.94 24.98 -0.45
CA VAL A 86 22.77 25.87 -1.25
C VAL A 86 22.63 25.55 -2.73
N ARG A 87 22.74 26.57 -3.58
CA ARG A 87 22.82 26.43 -5.03
C ARG A 87 24.28 26.53 -5.48
N LEU A 88 24.73 25.52 -6.22
CA LEU A 88 26.03 25.47 -6.87
C LEU A 88 25.92 26.02 -8.28
N GLU A 89 26.46 27.21 -8.52
CA GLU A 89 26.41 27.91 -9.81
C GLU A 89 27.77 27.81 -10.52
N LEU A 90 27.79 27.54 -11.82
CA LEU A 90 29.02 27.67 -12.60
C LEU A 90 29.36 29.15 -12.79
N ALA A 91 30.60 29.55 -12.52
CA ALA A 91 31.02 30.95 -12.62
C ALA A 91 30.83 31.54 -14.04
N GLY A 92 30.93 30.71 -15.09
CA GLY A 92 30.69 31.08 -16.49
C GLY A 92 29.30 30.70 -17.02
N GLY A 93 28.39 30.25 -16.16
CA GLY A 93 27.09 29.71 -16.56
C GLY A 93 27.19 28.33 -17.23
N PHE A 94 26.03 27.74 -17.50
CA PHE A 94 25.93 26.47 -18.21
C PHE A 94 26.02 26.67 -19.73
N GLN A 95 26.75 25.78 -20.40
CA GLN A 95 26.80 25.71 -21.86
C GLN A 95 25.68 24.80 -22.37
N PRO A 96 24.91 25.24 -23.38
CA PRO A 96 23.87 24.43 -24.00
C PRO A 96 24.44 23.13 -24.60
N GLY A 97 23.71 22.02 -24.47
CA GLY A 97 24.09 20.70 -24.96
C GLY A 97 25.23 20.01 -24.18
N ALA A 98 25.79 20.66 -23.15
CA ALA A 98 26.86 20.10 -22.35
C ALA A 98 26.32 19.24 -21.20
N SER A 99 27.15 18.31 -20.73
CA SER A 99 26.86 17.51 -19.53
C SER A 99 27.89 17.82 -18.46
N TYR A 100 27.42 18.03 -17.23
CA TYR A 100 28.24 18.38 -16.08
C TYR A 100 28.14 17.31 -15.01
N THR A 101 29.25 17.02 -14.35
CA THR A 101 29.29 16.19 -13.15
C THR A 101 29.74 17.05 -11.98
N PHE A 102 28.91 17.10 -10.94
CA PHE A 102 29.21 17.76 -9.67
C PHE A 102 29.60 16.69 -8.64
N ARG A 103 30.63 16.97 -7.85
CA ARG A 103 31.09 16.09 -6.77
C ARG A 103 31.47 16.90 -5.53
N TYR A 104 30.99 16.47 -4.38
CA TYR A 104 31.45 16.93 -3.08
C TYR A 104 32.72 16.16 -2.68
N LEU A 105 33.76 16.87 -2.24
CA LEU A 105 35.08 16.31 -1.98
C LEU A 105 35.33 15.87 -0.54
N PRO A 106 34.87 16.60 0.49
CA PRO A 106 35.13 16.21 1.86
C PRO A 106 34.60 14.81 2.17
N ARG A 107 35.36 14.06 2.97
CA ARG A 107 34.94 12.74 3.45
C ARG A 107 33.73 12.90 4.36
N HIS A 108 32.70 12.11 4.12
CA HIS A 108 31.46 12.10 4.89
C HIS A 108 31.13 10.67 5.35
N GLY A 109 30.19 10.57 6.29
CA GLY A 109 29.59 9.31 6.71
C GLY A 109 28.47 8.88 5.76
N ASP A 110 27.53 8.10 6.28
CA ASP A 110 26.34 7.74 5.53
C ASP A 110 25.45 8.97 5.39
N TRP A 111 25.19 9.37 4.14
CA TRP A 111 24.30 10.47 3.78
C TRP A 111 23.04 9.94 3.12
N GLU A 112 21.94 10.67 3.30
CA GLU A 112 20.68 10.38 2.61
C GLU A 112 20.79 10.60 1.09
N TYR A 113 21.47 11.67 0.68
CA TYR A 113 21.65 12.03 -0.73
C TYR A 113 23.08 11.75 -1.19
N PRO A 114 23.31 11.44 -2.48
CA PRO A 114 24.65 11.16 -2.95
C PRO A 114 25.53 12.41 -2.96
N ASP A 115 26.84 12.18 -2.85
CA ASP A 115 27.90 13.18 -2.93
C ASP A 115 28.27 13.55 -4.36
N ARG A 116 27.60 12.95 -5.35
CA ARG A 116 27.83 13.16 -6.77
C ARG A 116 26.52 13.18 -7.53
N MET A 117 26.41 14.08 -8.50
CA MET A 117 25.32 14.09 -9.47
C MET A 117 25.82 14.46 -10.87
N SER A 118 25.04 14.13 -11.90
CA SER A 118 25.31 14.57 -13.27
C SER A 118 24.04 15.09 -13.92
N VAL A 119 24.19 16.16 -14.71
CA VAL A 119 23.06 16.85 -15.36
C VAL A 119 23.44 17.25 -16.79
N ALA A 120 22.53 17.05 -17.73
CA ALA A 120 22.63 17.58 -19.09
C ALA A 120 21.91 18.93 -19.20
N ILE A 121 22.48 19.86 -19.97
CA ILE A 121 21.88 21.18 -20.19
C ILE A 121 21.26 21.21 -21.58
N ASP A 122 19.98 21.50 -21.63
CA ASP A 122 19.24 21.63 -22.88
C ASP A 122 19.45 23.01 -23.50
N ASP A 123 19.21 23.13 -24.80
CA ASP A 123 19.29 24.40 -25.52
C ASP A 123 18.14 25.36 -25.23
N ALA A 124 17.05 24.85 -24.64
CA ALA A 124 15.84 25.61 -24.38
C ALA A 124 16.02 26.64 -23.27
N ILE A 125 15.48 27.84 -23.48
CA ILE A 125 15.27 28.85 -22.43
C ILE A 125 13.83 28.71 -21.96
N VAL A 126 13.64 28.59 -20.65
CA VAL A 126 12.32 28.34 -20.06
C VAL A 126 11.98 29.42 -19.06
N SER A 127 10.71 29.85 -19.04
CA SER A 127 10.17 30.72 -18.00
C SER A 127 9.39 29.89 -16.97
N THR A 128 9.44 30.33 -15.71
CA THR A 128 8.55 29.87 -14.62
C THR A 128 7.20 30.58 -14.64
N ASP A 129 6.99 31.55 -15.53
CA ASP A 129 5.69 32.20 -15.67
C ASP A 129 4.66 31.27 -16.31
N GLY A 130 3.43 31.32 -15.83
CA GLY A 130 2.31 30.60 -16.41
C GLY A 130 1.32 30.07 -15.37
N PRO A 131 0.30 29.32 -15.83
CA PRO A 131 -0.70 28.75 -14.95
C PRO A 131 -0.14 27.52 -14.22
N TYR A 132 -0.32 27.52 -12.90
CA TYR A 132 -0.12 26.35 -12.04
C TYR A 132 -1.45 25.98 -11.38
N ALA A 133 -1.72 24.69 -11.25
CA ALA A 133 -2.96 24.22 -10.64
C ALA A 133 -2.81 22.84 -10.00
N LEU A 134 -3.70 22.53 -9.06
CA LEU A 134 -3.89 21.18 -8.55
C LEU A 134 -5.00 20.50 -9.36
N ALA A 135 -4.68 19.38 -9.98
CA ALA A 135 -5.64 18.52 -10.65
C ALA A 135 -6.00 17.34 -9.73
N LEU A 136 -7.23 17.33 -9.23
CA LEU A 136 -7.74 16.22 -8.41
C LEU A 136 -8.34 15.13 -9.30
N GLU A 137 -8.14 13.87 -8.93
CA GLU A 137 -8.99 12.80 -9.43
C GLU A 137 -10.47 13.11 -9.10
N PRO A 138 -11.41 12.75 -10.00
CA PRO A 138 -12.81 13.14 -9.88
C PRO A 138 -13.49 12.56 -8.64
N ARG A 139 -13.04 11.41 -8.14
CA ARG A 139 -13.59 10.74 -6.96
C ARG A 139 -12.52 10.01 -6.14
N PRO A 140 -12.68 9.91 -4.81
CA PRO A 140 -11.88 9.01 -3.99
C PRO A 140 -12.12 7.54 -4.39
N ARG A 141 -11.12 6.69 -4.12
CA ARG A 141 -11.17 5.24 -4.37
C ARG A 141 -10.73 4.48 -3.13
N HIS A 142 -11.30 3.30 -2.90
CA HIS A 142 -10.80 2.39 -1.89
C HIS A 142 -9.48 1.78 -2.35
N ARG A 143 -8.44 1.81 -1.52
CA ARG A 143 -7.18 1.12 -1.76
C ARG A 143 -6.56 0.62 -0.45
N ALA A 144 -5.86 -0.49 -0.52
CA ALA A 144 -4.95 -0.94 0.50
C ALA A 144 -3.61 -0.22 0.30
N ILE A 145 -3.23 0.59 1.29
CA ILE A 145 -1.98 1.33 1.32
C ILE A 145 -1.06 0.76 2.39
N ARG A 146 0.26 0.95 2.26
CA ARG A 146 1.20 0.62 3.34
C ARG A 146 1.27 1.82 4.28
N VAL A 147 1.03 1.57 5.56
CA VAL A 147 1.05 2.60 6.61
C VAL A 147 2.04 2.20 7.70
N PRO A 148 2.78 3.16 8.28
CA PRO A 148 3.65 2.89 9.39
C PRO A 148 2.83 2.41 10.59
N THR A 149 3.32 1.39 11.28
CA THR A 149 2.89 1.03 12.63
C THR A 149 3.47 2.04 13.62
N SER A 150 3.05 1.99 14.89
CA SER A 150 3.32 2.98 15.93
C SER A 150 4.81 3.32 16.23
N SER A 151 5.76 2.68 15.55
CA SER A 151 7.19 2.98 15.60
C SER A 151 7.76 3.62 14.32
N GLY A 152 6.95 3.91 13.30
CA GLY A 152 7.43 4.51 12.03
C GLY A 152 8.19 3.56 11.11
N GLU A 153 8.61 2.39 11.62
CA GLU A 153 9.63 1.53 11.01
C GLU A 153 9.10 0.15 10.56
N CYS A 154 7.90 -0.24 11.00
CA CYS A 154 7.20 -1.39 10.44
C CYS A 154 5.99 -0.90 9.64
N PHE A 155 5.61 -1.61 8.58
CA PHE A 155 4.50 -1.22 7.72
C PHE A 155 3.46 -2.32 7.69
N ALA A 156 2.22 -1.98 8.00
CA ALA A 156 1.09 -2.85 7.80
C ALA A 156 0.30 -2.35 6.57
N PRO A 157 -0.24 -3.24 5.74
CA PRO A 157 -1.24 -2.80 4.78
C PRO A 157 -2.49 -2.37 5.55
N SER A 158 -3.12 -1.31 5.10
CA SER A 158 -4.37 -0.83 5.67
C SER A 158 -5.30 -0.31 4.60
N ALA A 159 -6.58 -0.56 4.81
CA ALA A 159 -7.62 -0.11 3.92
C ALA A 159 -7.85 1.40 4.12
N ALA A 160 -7.80 2.14 3.03
CA ALA A 160 -7.94 3.58 3.02
C ALA A 160 -8.81 4.04 1.85
N MET A 161 -9.44 5.21 2.02
CA MET A 161 -9.90 6.01 0.90
C MET A 161 -8.72 6.86 0.43
N VAL A 162 -8.46 6.82 -0.87
CA VAL A 162 -7.34 7.50 -1.51
C VAL A 162 -7.91 8.40 -2.60
N ARG A 163 -7.56 9.69 -2.57
CA ARG A 163 -7.84 10.62 -3.65
C ARG A 163 -6.54 11.19 -4.16
N GLU A 164 -6.17 10.74 -5.35
CA GLU A 164 -4.93 11.17 -6.01
C GLU A 164 -5.09 12.58 -6.56
N PHE A 165 -3.97 13.28 -6.62
CA PHE A 165 -3.86 14.58 -7.24
C PHE A 165 -2.50 14.73 -7.92
N ALA A 166 -2.46 15.62 -8.90
CA ALA A 166 -1.26 15.96 -9.63
C ALA A 166 -1.13 17.47 -9.75
N HIS A 167 0.11 17.95 -9.81
CA HIS A 167 0.38 19.35 -10.10
C HIS A 167 0.41 19.56 -11.61
N THR A 168 -0.39 20.50 -12.08
CA THR A 168 -0.31 21.01 -13.44
C THR A 168 0.69 22.16 -13.45
N VAL A 169 1.69 22.06 -14.31
CA VAL A 169 2.75 23.06 -14.49
C VAL A 169 2.71 23.61 -15.92
N PRO A 170 3.25 24.80 -16.16
CA PRO A 170 3.39 25.34 -17.51
C PRO A 170 4.03 24.31 -18.48
N PRO A 171 3.52 24.14 -19.72
CA PRO A 171 4.02 23.12 -20.65
C PRO A 171 5.53 23.19 -20.91
N ALA A 172 6.11 24.39 -20.88
CA ALA A 172 7.55 24.59 -21.04
C ALA A 172 8.39 23.97 -19.91
N LEU A 173 7.81 23.78 -18.72
CA LEU A 173 8.42 23.14 -17.56
C LEU A 173 8.21 21.63 -17.50
N ALA A 174 7.30 21.07 -18.30
CA ALA A 174 7.00 19.64 -18.28
C ALA A 174 8.23 18.73 -18.51
N PRO A 175 9.21 19.08 -19.39
CA PRO A 175 10.45 18.30 -19.54
C PRO A 175 11.35 18.32 -18.29
N TYR A 176 11.17 19.31 -17.41
CA TYR A 176 11.98 19.57 -16.22
C TYR A 176 11.22 19.29 -14.92
N ALA A 177 10.12 18.55 -14.98
CA ALA A 177 9.26 18.35 -13.82
C ALA A 177 9.94 17.64 -12.64
N ASP A 178 11.06 16.92 -12.86
CA ASP A 178 11.87 16.32 -11.78
C ASP A 178 12.77 17.33 -11.05
N ALA A 179 12.90 18.54 -11.60
CA ALA A 179 13.63 19.65 -11.00
C ALA A 179 12.70 20.63 -10.25
N LEU A 180 11.39 20.41 -10.31
CA LEU A 180 10.42 21.18 -9.54
C LEU A 180 10.33 20.64 -8.11
N HIS A 181 10.22 21.55 -7.14
CA HIS A 181 9.98 21.24 -5.74
C HIS A 181 8.56 21.65 -5.37
N TYR A 182 7.84 20.74 -4.71
CA TYR A 182 6.43 20.86 -4.37
C TYR A 182 6.30 20.88 -2.86
N GLU A 183 5.56 21.85 -2.32
CA GLU A 183 5.20 21.88 -0.91
C GLU A 183 3.68 21.80 -0.77
N ASP A 184 3.21 20.69 -0.21
CA ASP A 184 1.78 20.42 -0.03
C ASP A 184 1.40 20.55 1.44
N TYR A 185 0.32 21.28 1.70
CA TYR A 185 -0.24 21.49 3.03
C TYR A 185 -1.72 21.12 3.06
N LEU A 186 -2.09 20.28 4.02
CA LEU A 186 -3.45 19.81 4.22
C LEU A 186 -3.99 20.34 5.55
N ALA A 187 -5.10 21.06 5.51
CA ALA A 187 -5.77 21.59 6.70
C ALA A 187 -7.28 21.33 6.67
N PRO A 188 -7.94 21.18 7.83
CA PRO A 188 -9.40 21.13 7.88
C PRO A 188 -9.99 22.49 7.46
N VAL A 189 -11.11 22.47 6.72
CA VAL A 189 -11.88 23.70 6.44
C VAL A 189 -12.58 24.16 7.73
N ALA A 190 -12.32 25.41 8.14
CA ALA A 190 -12.80 25.99 9.39
C ALA A 190 -14.31 25.78 9.62
N GLY A 191 -14.69 25.40 10.84
CA GLY A 191 -16.09 25.16 11.24
C GLY A 191 -16.64 23.76 10.96
N ARG A 192 -15.85 22.85 10.37
CA ARG A 192 -16.26 21.46 10.08
C ARG A 192 -15.22 20.38 10.44
N GLY A 193 -14.25 20.70 11.32
CA GLY A 193 -13.20 19.77 11.73
C GLY A 193 -13.40 19.21 13.15
N PRO A 194 -13.05 17.93 13.43
CA PRO A 194 -12.88 17.46 14.79
C PRO A 194 -11.80 18.30 15.49
N ALA A 195 -12.01 18.62 16.77
CA ALA A 195 -10.99 19.25 17.60
C ALA A 195 -9.70 18.40 17.51
N ALA A 196 -8.56 19.07 17.30
CA ALA A 196 -7.25 18.47 17.04
C ALA A 196 -7.07 17.12 17.75
N ALA A 197 -7.23 16.02 17.01
CA ALA A 197 -6.87 14.72 17.53
C ALA A 197 -5.35 14.72 17.70
N SER A 198 -4.91 14.37 18.90
CA SER A 198 -3.51 14.27 19.25
C SER A 198 -2.75 13.44 18.20
N LEU A 199 -1.57 13.92 17.79
CA LEU A 199 -0.62 13.17 16.95
C LEU A 199 -0.28 11.78 17.52
N SER A 200 -0.60 11.51 18.81
CA SER A 200 -0.46 10.21 19.46
C SER A 200 -1.37 9.11 18.91
N ASP A 201 -2.48 9.44 18.24
CA ASP A 201 -3.45 8.43 17.74
C ASP A 201 -3.12 7.93 16.31
N GLY A 202 -1.98 8.36 15.76
CA GLY A 202 -1.45 7.90 14.48
C GLY A 202 -2.27 8.34 13.25
N TRP A 203 -1.90 7.82 12.08
CA TRP A 203 -2.55 8.12 10.78
C TRP A 203 -4.06 7.75 10.71
N ARG A 204 -4.58 7.12 11.76
CA ARG A 204 -5.96 6.61 11.85
C ARG A 204 -6.98 7.68 12.25
N SER A 205 -6.56 8.90 12.61
CA SER A 205 -7.47 9.93 13.12
C SER A 205 -7.80 11.04 12.13
N MET A 206 -6.94 11.32 11.14
CA MET A 206 -7.14 12.42 10.20
C MET A 206 -6.64 12.11 8.79
N PRO A 207 -7.24 12.70 7.73
CA PRO A 207 -6.69 12.67 6.40
C PRO A 207 -5.25 13.20 6.40
N THR A 208 -4.35 12.55 5.65
CA THR A 208 -2.94 12.94 5.55
C THR A 208 -2.44 12.79 4.11
N LEU A 209 -1.35 13.46 3.80
CA LEU A 209 -0.64 13.31 2.53
C LEU A 209 0.11 11.97 2.49
N TYR A 210 -0.02 11.26 1.38
CA TYR A 210 0.60 9.95 1.20
C TYR A 210 2.13 10.04 1.15
N GLU A 211 2.68 11.10 0.57
CA GLU A 211 4.11 11.39 0.55
C GLU A 211 4.75 11.42 1.94
N ARG A 212 4.00 11.84 2.97
CA ARG A 212 4.48 11.83 4.36
C ARG A 212 4.87 10.43 4.84
N PHE A 213 4.29 9.38 4.27
CA PHE A 213 4.68 8.00 4.56
C PHE A 213 5.94 7.57 3.81
N ARG A 214 6.29 8.19 2.67
CA ARG A 214 7.54 7.92 1.93
C ARG A 214 8.78 8.37 2.67
N TYR A 215 8.73 9.56 3.29
CA TYR A 215 9.87 10.08 4.06
C TYR A 215 10.16 9.25 5.31
N SER A 216 9.17 8.54 5.85
CA SER A 216 9.37 7.57 6.93
C SER A 216 9.84 6.19 6.45
N LEU A 217 9.86 5.94 5.14
CA LEU A 217 10.00 4.60 4.53
C LEU A 217 11.42 4.21 4.11
N GLY A 218 12.42 5.08 4.26
CA GLY A 218 13.84 4.76 4.07
C GLY A 218 14.14 3.70 2.99
N GLY A 219 13.86 4.00 1.72
CA GLY A 219 14.28 3.15 0.59
C GLY A 219 13.16 2.42 -0.17
N GLU A 220 13.16 2.60 -1.50
CA GLU A 220 12.54 1.79 -2.55
C GLU A 220 11.01 1.56 -2.60
N ALA A 221 10.21 1.90 -1.59
CA ALA A 221 8.77 1.60 -1.58
C ALA A 221 7.93 2.54 -2.47
N SER A 222 8.10 2.39 -3.79
CA SER A 222 7.17 2.61 -4.91
C SER A 222 7.87 3.29 -6.09
N LYS A 223 8.66 2.51 -6.85
CA LYS A 223 9.22 2.96 -8.14
C LYS A 223 8.15 3.40 -9.17
N HIS A 224 6.86 3.21 -8.86
CA HIS A 224 5.72 3.64 -9.69
C HIS A 224 5.01 4.92 -9.22
N TYR A 225 5.31 5.44 -8.02
CA TYR A 225 4.74 6.70 -7.54
C TYR A 225 5.81 7.79 -7.70
N SER A 226 5.64 8.69 -8.67
CA SER A 226 6.51 9.86 -8.84
C SER A 226 6.00 11.00 -7.96
N MET A 227 6.85 11.94 -7.52
CA MET A 227 6.41 13.15 -6.80
C MET A 227 5.39 14.00 -7.58
N ARG A 228 5.18 13.69 -8.87
CA ARG A 228 4.16 14.30 -9.73
C ARG A 228 2.73 13.81 -9.42
N ASN A 229 2.61 12.65 -8.77
CA ASN A 229 1.34 12.08 -8.33
C ASN A 229 1.41 11.91 -6.81
N ASN A 230 0.61 12.69 -6.08
CA ASN A 230 0.47 12.59 -4.63
C ASN A 230 -0.98 12.19 -4.31
N ALA A 231 -1.27 11.90 -3.05
CA ALA A 231 -2.63 11.55 -2.66
C ALA A 231 -2.97 12.03 -1.26
N VAL A 232 -4.23 12.40 -1.07
CA VAL A 232 -4.83 12.50 0.25
C VAL A 232 -5.39 11.14 0.60
N VAL A 233 -5.02 10.63 1.77
CA VAL A 233 -5.46 9.33 2.27
C VAL A 233 -6.15 9.47 3.61
N VAL A 234 -7.15 8.62 3.84
CA VAL A 234 -7.83 8.50 5.13
C VAL A 234 -8.18 7.03 5.38
N ALA A 235 -8.01 6.57 6.61
CA ALA A 235 -8.35 5.20 6.99
C ALA A 235 -9.84 4.91 6.73
N CYS A 236 -10.16 3.70 6.28
CA CYS A 236 -11.55 3.26 6.22
C CYS A 236 -12.22 3.37 7.60
N GLY A 237 -13.48 3.78 7.64
CA GLY A 237 -14.27 3.93 8.87
C GLY A 237 -14.08 5.27 9.60
N VAL A 238 -13.12 6.10 9.17
CA VAL A 238 -12.95 7.45 9.69
C VAL A 238 -13.85 8.40 8.91
N ARG A 239 -14.68 9.16 9.63
CA ARG A 239 -15.40 10.30 9.05
C ARG A 239 -14.38 11.41 8.79
N ALA A 240 -14.01 11.60 7.53
CA ALA A 240 -13.08 12.65 7.15
C ALA A 240 -13.79 14.01 7.19
N PRO A 241 -13.27 15.04 7.86
CA PRO A 241 -13.75 16.40 7.64
C PRO A 241 -13.44 16.84 6.21
N LEU A 242 -14.14 17.87 5.72
CA LEU A 242 -13.77 18.56 4.49
C LEU A 242 -12.38 19.16 4.67
N MET A 243 -11.43 18.75 3.82
CA MET A 243 -10.04 19.23 3.87
C MET A 243 -9.81 20.30 2.81
N ARG A 244 -8.86 21.19 3.06
CA ARG A 244 -8.30 22.12 2.08
C ARG A 244 -6.86 21.73 1.81
N LEU A 245 -6.58 21.40 0.56
CA LEU A 245 -5.23 21.20 0.05
C LEU A 245 -4.73 22.50 -0.55
N SER A 246 -3.66 23.02 0.04
CA SER A 246 -2.89 24.15 -0.48
C SER A 246 -1.55 23.62 -0.96
N SER A 247 -1.02 24.20 -2.03
CA SER A 247 0.28 23.78 -2.57
C SER A 247 1.08 24.97 -3.10
N SER A 248 2.40 24.85 -3.08
CA SER A 248 3.30 25.75 -3.80
C SER A 248 4.31 24.95 -4.63
N VAL A 249 4.74 25.55 -5.73
CA VAL A 249 5.75 24.99 -6.65
C VAL A 249 6.91 25.97 -6.76
N THR A 250 8.13 25.47 -6.65
CA THR A 250 9.36 26.23 -6.87
C THR A 250 10.24 25.51 -7.89
N PHE A 251 11.09 26.26 -8.60
CA PHE A 251 12.14 25.70 -9.44
C PHE A 251 13.52 26.27 -9.01
N PRO A 252 14.09 25.76 -7.89
CA PRO A 252 15.28 26.35 -7.26
C PRO A 252 16.51 26.46 -8.17
N GLU A 253 16.68 25.54 -9.13
CA GLU A 253 17.75 25.60 -10.13
C GLU A 253 17.59 26.76 -11.10
N LEU A 254 16.36 27.25 -11.33
CA LEU A 254 16.05 28.26 -12.34
C LEU A 254 15.88 29.66 -11.75
N ASP A 255 15.12 29.79 -10.65
CA ASP A 255 14.91 31.06 -9.95
C ASP A 255 14.57 30.85 -8.47
N PHE A 256 14.12 31.93 -7.80
CA PHE A 256 13.71 31.92 -6.39
C PHE A 256 12.20 32.13 -6.21
N ARG A 257 11.40 32.02 -7.28
CA ARG A 257 9.98 32.31 -7.22
C ARG A 257 9.23 31.13 -6.64
N GLU A 258 8.38 31.43 -5.66
CA GLU A 258 7.39 30.49 -5.13
C GLU A 258 6.05 30.75 -5.82
N HIS A 259 5.57 29.77 -6.56
CA HIS A 259 4.28 29.83 -7.24
C HIS A 259 3.24 29.16 -6.34
N ARG A 260 2.39 29.97 -5.70
CA ARG A 260 1.28 29.46 -4.89
C ARG A 260 0.12 29.06 -5.78
N LEU A 261 -0.36 27.84 -5.60
CA LEU A 261 -1.47 27.29 -6.38
C LEU A 261 -2.80 27.64 -5.70
N PRO A 262 -3.89 27.81 -6.46
CA PRO A 262 -5.23 27.89 -5.90
C PRO A 262 -5.52 26.65 -5.05
N ALA A 263 -5.95 26.86 -3.80
CA ALA A 263 -6.29 25.77 -2.91
C ALA A 263 -7.54 25.03 -3.41
N VAL A 264 -7.59 23.72 -3.15
CA VAL A 264 -8.72 22.86 -3.53
C VAL A 264 -9.32 22.20 -2.30
N ASP A 265 -10.64 22.21 -2.21
CA ASP A 265 -11.37 21.55 -1.13
C ASP A 265 -11.61 20.08 -1.52
N ILE A 266 -11.22 19.17 -0.61
CA ILE A 266 -11.26 17.73 -0.77
C ILE A 266 -12.26 17.15 0.22
N ASP A 267 -13.37 16.66 -0.31
CA ASP A 267 -14.30 15.81 0.42
C ASP A 267 -13.97 14.35 0.14
N MET A 268 -13.55 13.62 1.18
CA MET A 268 -13.23 12.19 1.10
C MET A 268 -14.45 11.30 1.34
N ASN A 269 -15.59 11.85 1.78
CA ASN A 269 -16.81 11.07 2.02
C ASN A 269 -17.80 11.13 0.86
N ARG A 270 -17.63 12.09 -0.06
CA ARG A 270 -18.53 12.29 -1.19
C ARG A 270 -18.12 11.44 -2.39
N ASP A 271 -19.11 10.90 -3.11
CA ASP A 271 -18.95 10.20 -4.40
C ASP A 271 -18.05 8.94 -4.34
N VAL A 272 -17.92 8.35 -3.14
CA VAL A 272 -17.23 7.08 -2.93
C VAL A 272 -18.18 5.92 -3.24
N ALA A 273 -17.77 5.02 -4.13
CA ALA A 273 -18.56 3.84 -4.48
C ALA A 273 -18.29 2.67 -3.51
N GLY A 274 -19.34 2.08 -2.95
CA GLY A 274 -19.27 0.91 -2.07
C GLY A 274 -18.92 1.24 -0.63
N GLN A 275 -18.71 0.19 0.19
CA GLN A 275 -18.22 0.34 1.56
C GLN A 275 -16.70 0.25 1.58
N CYS A 276 -16.04 1.06 2.41
CA CYS A 276 -14.59 0.99 2.59
C CYS A 276 -14.27 -0.20 3.51
N SER A 277 -14.41 -1.43 2.99
CA SER A 277 -14.01 -2.64 3.69
C SER A 277 -12.55 -2.99 3.36
N GLN A 278 -11.89 -3.77 4.22
CA GLN A 278 -10.54 -4.25 3.94
C GLN A 278 -10.47 -5.08 2.66
N LEU A 279 -11.52 -5.86 2.37
CA LEU A 279 -11.60 -6.65 1.15
C LEU A 279 -11.73 -5.75 -0.07
N ASP A 280 -12.67 -4.80 -0.06
CA ASP A 280 -12.93 -3.93 -1.21
C ASP A 280 -11.70 -3.08 -1.54
N ALA A 281 -11.04 -2.54 -0.52
CA ALA A 281 -9.80 -1.80 -0.66
C ALA A 281 -8.66 -2.68 -1.21
N LEU A 282 -8.55 -3.92 -0.74
CA LEU A 282 -7.58 -4.90 -1.25
C LEU A 282 -7.84 -5.19 -2.72
N LEU A 283 -9.06 -5.59 -3.07
CA LEU A 283 -9.47 -5.94 -4.44
C LEU A 283 -9.25 -4.77 -5.41
N ALA A 284 -9.59 -3.55 -5.00
CA ALA A 284 -9.38 -2.34 -5.80
C ALA A 284 -7.90 -1.96 -5.99
N SER A 285 -7.00 -2.50 -5.16
CA SER A 285 -5.55 -2.28 -5.27
C SER A 285 -4.83 -3.33 -6.10
N LEU A 286 -5.52 -4.42 -6.43
CA LEU A 286 -5.00 -5.43 -7.33
C LEU A 286 -5.12 -4.87 -8.75
N ASP A 287 -3.97 -4.61 -9.38
CA ASP A 287 -3.94 -4.43 -10.83
C ASP A 287 -4.52 -5.71 -11.45
N PRO A 288 -5.59 -5.65 -12.26
CA PRO A 288 -6.14 -6.83 -12.93
C PRO A 288 -5.10 -7.57 -13.79
N ARG A 289 -3.98 -6.92 -14.15
CA ARG A 289 -2.87 -7.50 -14.91
C ARG A 289 -1.72 -8.05 -14.05
N ALA A 290 -1.63 -7.68 -12.78
CA ALA A 290 -0.60 -8.17 -11.85
C ALA A 290 -1.12 -8.47 -10.43
N PRO A 291 -2.28 -9.15 -10.27
CA PRO A 291 -2.88 -9.38 -8.96
C PRO A 291 -2.00 -10.29 -8.08
N GLU A 292 -1.17 -11.14 -8.69
CA GLU A 292 -0.22 -12.04 -8.00
C GLU A 292 0.79 -11.28 -7.15
N THR A 293 1.34 -10.18 -7.67
CA THR A 293 2.37 -9.38 -6.98
C THR A 293 1.76 -8.54 -5.86
N GLY A 294 0.59 -7.93 -6.12
CA GLY A 294 -0.14 -7.16 -5.11
C GLY A 294 -0.57 -8.01 -3.91
N LEU A 295 -1.17 -9.17 -4.17
CA LEU A 295 -1.53 -10.13 -3.13
C LEU A 295 -0.30 -10.69 -2.40
N ARG A 296 0.76 -11.05 -3.12
CA ARG A 296 2.00 -11.54 -2.50
C ARG A 296 2.61 -10.51 -1.57
N GLU A 297 2.69 -9.24 -1.93
CA GLU A 297 3.25 -8.22 -1.04
C GLU A 297 2.35 -7.88 0.12
N LEU A 298 1.03 -7.93 -0.06
CA LEU A 298 0.11 -7.68 1.03
C LEU A 298 0.10 -8.83 2.04
N CYS A 299 0.05 -10.07 1.55
CA CYS A 299 0.21 -11.27 2.36
C CYS A 299 1.61 -11.33 2.98
N ARG A 300 2.69 -11.02 2.24
CA ARG A 300 4.05 -10.97 2.79
C ARG A 300 4.12 -9.97 3.92
N ASN A 301 3.61 -8.75 3.77
CA ASN A 301 3.67 -7.75 4.84
C ASN A 301 2.85 -8.12 6.08
N TYR A 302 1.72 -8.83 5.93
CA TYR A 302 0.95 -9.34 7.07
C TYR A 302 1.59 -10.57 7.73
N LEU A 303 2.15 -11.48 6.92
CA LEU A 303 2.77 -12.73 7.37
C LEU A 303 4.14 -12.49 8.00
N PHE A 304 4.93 -11.54 7.50
CA PHE A 304 6.30 -11.26 7.97
C PHE A 304 6.33 -10.62 9.36
N VAL A 305 5.31 -9.84 9.73
CA VAL A 305 5.20 -9.22 11.06
C VAL A 305 4.91 -10.28 12.14
N MET A 306 4.25 -11.38 11.77
CA MET A 306 3.93 -12.46 12.71
C MET A 306 4.90 -13.65 12.63
N TYR A 307 5.61 -13.84 11.51
CA TYR A 307 6.55 -14.94 11.29
C TYR A 307 7.76 -14.52 10.43
N PRO A 308 9.00 -14.62 10.92
CA PRO A 308 10.18 -14.50 10.07
C PRO A 308 10.18 -15.65 9.04
N MET A 309 10.60 -15.37 7.81
CA MET A 309 10.64 -16.31 6.67
C MET A 309 11.33 -17.65 6.93
N SER A 310 12.09 -17.79 8.02
CA SER A 310 12.65 -19.06 8.49
C SER A 310 11.57 -20.08 8.89
N ASP A 311 10.40 -19.61 9.34
CA ASP A 311 9.32 -20.47 9.84
C ASP A 311 8.35 -20.91 8.74
N LEU A 312 8.41 -20.26 7.56
CA LEU A 312 7.57 -20.54 6.38
C LEU A 312 8.33 -21.24 5.25
N GLY A 313 9.50 -21.83 5.52
CA GLY A 313 10.13 -22.82 4.62
C GLY A 313 10.50 -22.36 3.21
N MET A 314 10.49 -21.05 2.89
CA MET A 314 10.71 -20.55 1.53
C MET A 314 12.19 -20.26 1.19
N ARG A 315 13.12 -21.14 1.58
CA ARG A 315 14.48 -21.12 1.00
C ARG A 315 14.60 -22.22 -0.05
N GLY A 316 14.58 -21.78 -1.31
CA GLY A 316 15.27 -22.40 -2.43
C GLY A 316 14.97 -23.88 -2.71
N THR A 317 14.37 -24.14 -3.88
CA THR A 317 14.40 -25.43 -4.61
C THR A 317 13.37 -26.51 -4.32
N GLN A 318 12.20 -26.21 -3.74
CA GLN A 318 11.07 -27.15 -3.82
C GLN A 318 9.82 -26.50 -4.41
N ARG A 319 9.54 -26.86 -5.66
CA ARG A 319 8.21 -26.81 -6.33
C ARG A 319 7.20 -27.79 -5.69
N ALA A 320 7.48 -28.32 -4.51
CA ALA A 320 6.66 -29.32 -3.85
C ALA A 320 5.79 -28.64 -2.79
N ALA A 321 4.49 -28.91 -2.89
CA ALA A 321 3.50 -28.85 -1.81
C ALA A 321 3.81 -27.90 -0.65
N PHE A 322 3.11 -26.76 -0.61
CA PHE A 322 2.71 -26.20 0.67
C PHE A 322 1.99 -27.31 1.44
N GLU A 323 2.61 -27.87 2.47
CA GLU A 323 2.03 -28.99 3.20
C GLU A 323 0.78 -28.51 3.97
N LEU A 324 -0.23 -29.38 4.04
CA LEU A 324 -1.52 -29.13 4.67
C LEU A 324 -1.43 -28.62 6.12
N ASP A 325 -0.33 -28.93 6.82
CA ASP A 325 -0.08 -28.48 8.19
C ASP A 325 0.48 -27.04 8.28
N GLU A 326 1.08 -26.52 7.21
CA GLU A 326 1.39 -25.09 7.07
C GLU A 326 0.12 -24.30 6.72
N TRP A 327 -0.80 -24.89 5.94
CA TRP A 327 -2.14 -24.35 5.70
C TRP A 327 -2.99 -24.30 6.98
N LYS A 328 -3.04 -25.40 7.76
CA LYS A 328 -3.73 -25.42 9.06
C LYS A 328 -3.15 -24.41 10.02
N ARG A 329 -1.83 -24.19 10.01
CA ARG A 329 -1.20 -23.11 10.78
C ARG A 329 -1.68 -21.75 10.28
N ALA A 330 -1.55 -21.43 8.99
CA ALA A 330 -2.05 -20.16 8.42
C ALA A 330 -3.54 -19.90 8.71
N LEU A 331 -4.38 -20.95 8.71
CA LEU A 331 -5.81 -20.91 8.99
C LEU A 331 -6.13 -20.88 10.49
N SER A 332 -5.30 -21.46 11.36
CA SER A 332 -5.44 -21.34 12.82
C SER A 332 -5.33 -19.89 13.30
N PHE A 333 -4.77 -19.02 12.45
CA PHE A 333 -4.74 -17.56 12.64
C PHE A 333 -5.97 -16.84 12.10
N PHE A 334 -7.09 -17.51 11.80
CA PHE A 334 -8.41 -16.89 11.55
C PHE A 334 -8.84 -15.94 12.67
N ARG A 335 -8.26 -16.08 13.88
CA ARG A 335 -8.47 -15.17 15.02
C ARG A 335 -7.54 -13.95 15.05
N GLY A 336 -6.46 -13.93 14.26
CA GLY A 336 -5.47 -12.83 14.22
C GLY A 336 -5.30 -12.15 12.85
N MET A 337 -5.70 -12.81 11.76
CA MET A 337 -5.71 -12.28 10.40
C MET A 337 -7.14 -12.04 9.92
N SER A 338 -7.34 -11.03 9.05
CA SER A 338 -8.62 -10.82 8.37
C SER A 338 -8.91 -12.03 7.45
N PRO A 339 -10.02 -12.77 7.63
CA PRO A 339 -10.45 -13.91 6.80
C PRO A 339 -10.32 -13.66 5.29
N THR A 340 -10.56 -12.41 4.95
CA THR A 340 -10.38 -11.74 3.67
C THR A 340 -9.06 -12.03 2.96
N CYS A 341 -7.92 -11.88 3.64
CA CYS A 341 -6.60 -11.99 3.01
C CYS A 341 -6.29 -13.43 2.61
N THR A 342 -6.61 -14.39 3.48
CA THR A 342 -6.39 -15.81 3.25
C THR A 342 -7.23 -16.33 2.08
N LEU A 343 -8.51 -15.96 2.06
CA LEU A 343 -9.45 -16.40 1.03
C LEU A 343 -9.19 -15.73 -0.33
N THR A 344 -8.76 -14.46 -0.35
CA THR A 344 -8.39 -13.77 -1.60
C THR A 344 -7.08 -14.33 -2.18
N GLY A 345 -6.11 -14.69 -1.32
CA GLY A 345 -4.90 -15.41 -1.73
C GLY A 345 -5.20 -16.75 -2.40
N LEU A 346 -6.13 -17.51 -1.82
CA LEU A 346 -6.60 -18.79 -2.36
C LEU A 346 -7.28 -18.64 -3.72
N ALA A 347 -8.15 -17.62 -3.87
CA ALA A 347 -8.84 -17.33 -5.14
C ALA A 347 -7.86 -17.13 -6.28
N HIS A 348 -6.81 -16.34 -6.01
CA HIS A 348 -5.79 -16.04 -6.98
C HIS A 348 -4.98 -17.28 -7.39
N LEU A 349 -4.54 -18.09 -6.42
CA LEU A 349 -3.78 -19.31 -6.70
C LEU A 349 -4.56 -20.30 -7.59
N TRP A 350 -5.86 -20.46 -7.36
CA TRP A 350 -6.70 -21.32 -8.19
C TRP A 350 -7.02 -20.74 -9.56
N HIS A 351 -7.16 -19.41 -9.68
CA HIS A 351 -7.41 -18.74 -10.95
C HIS A 351 -6.25 -18.88 -11.94
N THR A 352 -4.99 -18.90 -11.45
CA THR A 352 -3.81 -19.03 -12.33
C THR A 352 -3.64 -20.41 -12.97
N GLY A 353 -4.49 -21.39 -12.65
CA GLY A 353 -4.44 -22.74 -13.20
C GLY A 353 -3.17 -23.54 -12.84
N ARG A 354 -2.32 -22.99 -11.97
CA ARG A 354 -1.04 -23.58 -11.55
C ARG A 354 -1.18 -24.69 -10.51
N TYR A 355 -2.38 -24.88 -9.96
CA TYR A 355 -2.66 -25.89 -8.94
C TYR A 355 -3.73 -26.87 -9.37
N ARG A 356 -3.42 -28.16 -9.28
CA ARG A 356 -4.40 -29.24 -9.33
C ARG A 356 -5.08 -29.30 -7.96
N THR A 357 -6.39 -29.12 -7.92
CA THR A 357 -7.13 -29.12 -6.66
C THR A 357 -7.26 -30.53 -6.11
N ASP A 358 -6.84 -30.72 -4.85
CA ASP A 358 -6.98 -31.97 -4.11
C ASP A 358 -8.28 -31.96 -3.30
N PRO A 359 -9.30 -32.79 -3.63
CA PRO A 359 -10.60 -32.76 -2.96
C PRO A 359 -10.55 -32.96 -1.43
N PRO A 360 -9.75 -33.90 -0.88
CA PRO A 360 -9.51 -34.02 0.56
C PRO A 360 -8.96 -32.73 1.20
N ALA A 361 -7.97 -32.09 0.59
CA ALA A 361 -7.43 -30.82 1.10
C ALA A 361 -8.48 -29.69 1.08
N LEU A 362 -9.27 -29.59 0.00
CA LEU A 362 -10.38 -28.64 -0.08
C LEU A 362 -11.44 -28.89 1.00
N HIS A 363 -11.74 -30.16 1.27
CA HIS A 363 -12.67 -30.54 2.33
C HIS A 363 -12.14 -30.16 3.71
N GLN A 364 -10.88 -30.42 4.01
CA GLN A 364 -10.27 -30.01 5.28
C GLN A 364 -10.23 -28.49 5.45
N LEU A 365 -9.89 -27.75 4.40
CA LEU A 365 -9.96 -26.29 4.40
C LEU A 365 -11.39 -25.81 4.68
N GLY A 366 -12.37 -26.42 4.02
CA GLY A 366 -13.78 -26.14 4.26
C GLY A 366 -14.21 -26.43 5.71
N THR A 367 -13.73 -27.51 6.32
CA THR A 367 -13.99 -27.80 7.74
C THR A 367 -13.44 -26.70 8.64
N ALA A 368 -12.18 -26.30 8.44
CA ALA A 368 -11.55 -25.23 9.21
C ALA A 368 -12.29 -23.89 9.05
N LEU A 369 -12.78 -23.59 7.83
CA LEU A 369 -13.60 -22.41 7.56
C LEU A 369 -14.95 -22.47 8.25
N GLY A 370 -15.62 -23.63 8.24
CA GLY A 370 -16.88 -23.84 8.94
C GLY A 370 -16.73 -23.61 10.45
N GLU A 371 -15.70 -24.20 11.07
CA GLU A 371 -15.37 -23.98 12.48
C GLU A 371 -15.04 -22.52 12.79
N GLY A 372 -14.26 -21.87 11.92
CA GLY A 372 -13.90 -20.46 12.04
C GLY A 372 -15.10 -19.53 11.98
N ILE A 373 -16.02 -19.75 11.03
CA ILE A 373 -17.24 -18.95 10.88
C ILE A 373 -18.19 -19.18 12.06
N GLY A 374 -18.43 -20.44 12.45
CA GLY A 374 -19.34 -20.77 13.55
C GLY A 374 -18.84 -20.29 14.92
N GLY A 375 -17.52 -20.15 15.10
CA GLY A 375 -16.91 -19.67 16.35
C GLY A 375 -16.58 -18.18 16.38
N ALA A 376 -16.86 -17.42 15.32
CA ALA A 376 -16.51 -16.00 15.20
C ALA A 376 -17.62 -15.06 15.71
N ASP A 377 -17.25 -13.81 16.02
CA ASP A 377 -18.25 -12.75 16.22
C ASP A 377 -18.96 -12.41 14.90
N ALA A 378 -20.13 -11.75 15.00
CA ALA A 378 -20.98 -11.48 13.83
C ALA A 378 -20.26 -10.68 12.71
N PRO A 379 -19.51 -9.59 12.99
CA PRO A 379 -18.74 -8.90 11.96
C PRO A 379 -17.68 -9.77 11.27
N THR A 380 -16.96 -10.60 12.04
CA THR A 380 -15.92 -11.49 11.50
C THR A 380 -16.52 -12.61 10.67
N ALA A 381 -17.63 -13.19 11.12
CA ALA A 381 -18.38 -14.20 10.38
C ALA A 381 -18.91 -13.63 9.05
N GLU A 382 -19.48 -12.41 9.05
CA GLU A 382 -19.93 -11.73 7.83
C GLU A 382 -18.77 -11.51 6.84
N ALA A 383 -17.63 -11.02 7.32
CA ALA A 383 -16.45 -10.81 6.47
C ALA A 383 -15.94 -12.13 5.86
N ALA A 384 -15.92 -13.21 6.62
CA ALA A 384 -15.53 -14.54 6.15
C ALA A 384 -16.50 -15.09 5.10
N ILE A 385 -17.82 -14.96 5.33
CA ILE A 385 -18.86 -15.35 4.37
C ILE A 385 -18.70 -14.58 3.06
N HIS A 386 -18.48 -13.27 3.14
CA HIS A 386 -18.29 -12.46 1.95
C HIS A 386 -17.03 -12.85 1.17
N ALA A 387 -15.92 -13.06 1.88
CA ALA A 387 -14.67 -13.50 1.25
C ALA A 387 -14.82 -14.89 0.59
N LEU A 388 -15.65 -15.78 1.15
CA LEU A 388 -16.02 -17.05 0.49
C LEU A 388 -16.86 -16.84 -0.76
N GLY A 389 -17.82 -15.93 -0.74
CA GLY A 389 -18.60 -15.55 -1.90
C GLY A 389 -17.71 -15.03 -3.04
N TYR A 390 -16.80 -14.11 -2.72
CA TYR A 390 -15.81 -13.62 -3.67
C TYR A 390 -14.93 -14.74 -4.22
N LEU A 391 -14.37 -15.59 -3.35
CA LEU A 391 -13.52 -16.72 -3.73
C LEU A 391 -14.21 -17.59 -4.79
N VAL A 392 -15.48 -17.92 -4.56
CA VAL A 392 -16.27 -18.78 -5.45
C VAL A 392 -16.57 -18.09 -6.79
N ASP A 393 -16.85 -16.79 -6.78
CA ASP A 393 -17.10 -16.00 -8.00
C ASP A 393 -15.86 -15.85 -8.89
N GLN A 394 -14.65 -15.94 -8.31
CA GLN A 394 -13.39 -15.89 -9.06
C GLN A 394 -12.97 -17.25 -9.64
N LEU A 395 -13.65 -18.34 -9.29
CA LEU A 395 -13.33 -19.66 -9.81
C LEU A 395 -13.77 -19.78 -11.29
N PRO A 396 -12.93 -20.36 -12.17
CA PRO A 396 -13.34 -20.65 -13.55
C PRO A 396 -14.63 -21.50 -13.59
N PRO A 397 -15.60 -21.22 -14.49
CA PRO A 397 -16.89 -21.92 -14.51
C PRO A 397 -16.76 -23.45 -14.56
N ARG A 398 -15.71 -23.95 -15.23
CA ARG A 398 -15.42 -25.39 -15.38
C ARG A 398 -14.96 -26.05 -14.08
N THR A 399 -14.43 -25.28 -13.12
CA THR A 399 -13.89 -25.80 -11.86
C THR A 399 -14.76 -25.47 -10.66
N VAL A 400 -15.67 -24.48 -10.76
CA VAL A 400 -16.61 -24.08 -9.70
C VAL A 400 -17.29 -25.29 -9.07
N ALA A 401 -17.88 -26.19 -9.87
CA ALA A 401 -18.64 -27.32 -9.33
C ALA A 401 -17.79 -28.29 -8.49
N GLY A 402 -16.53 -28.52 -8.87
CA GLY A 402 -15.62 -29.41 -8.15
C GLY A 402 -15.01 -28.76 -6.91
N ILE A 403 -14.57 -27.50 -7.04
CA ILE A 403 -13.92 -26.78 -5.95
C ILE A 403 -14.96 -26.33 -4.92
N ALA A 404 -16.02 -25.66 -5.35
CA ALA A 404 -17.04 -25.13 -4.46
C ALA A 404 -17.75 -26.23 -3.68
N ARG A 405 -18.01 -27.40 -4.29
CA ARG A 405 -18.64 -28.52 -3.56
C ARG A 405 -17.75 -29.04 -2.44
N ASN A 406 -16.49 -29.36 -2.74
CA ASN A 406 -15.58 -29.92 -1.73
C ASN A 406 -15.25 -28.91 -0.64
N LEU A 407 -15.13 -27.62 -1.01
CA LEU A 407 -14.86 -26.54 -0.08
C LEU A 407 -16.08 -26.17 0.78
N LEU A 408 -17.26 -26.00 0.20
CA LEU A 408 -18.42 -25.43 0.88
C LEU A 408 -19.28 -26.48 1.58
N ALA A 409 -19.27 -27.75 1.17
CA ALA A 409 -20.02 -28.82 1.85
C ALA A 409 -19.77 -28.86 3.38
N PRO A 410 -18.51 -28.87 3.87
CA PRO A 410 -18.24 -28.83 5.31
C PRO A 410 -18.52 -27.46 5.97
N VAL A 411 -18.66 -26.38 5.19
CA VAL A 411 -18.98 -25.02 5.67
C VAL A 411 -20.49 -24.82 5.83
N GLN A 412 -21.32 -25.64 5.17
CA GLN A 412 -22.78 -25.51 5.17
C GLN A 412 -23.42 -25.39 6.56
N PRO A 413 -23.00 -26.12 7.61
CA PRO A 413 -23.58 -25.96 8.94
C PRO A 413 -23.50 -24.52 9.46
N ALA A 414 -22.32 -23.90 9.37
CA ALA A 414 -22.10 -22.52 9.80
C ALA A 414 -22.90 -21.51 8.94
N LEU A 415 -23.03 -21.78 7.63
CA LEU A 415 -23.83 -20.94 6.73
C LEU A 415 -25.33 -21.00 7.05
N VAL A 416 -25.86 -22.19 7.35
CA VAL A 416 -27.27 -22.37 7.73
C VAL A 416 -27.55 -21.72 9.07
N GLU A 417 -26.61 -21.79 10.01
CA GLU A 417 -26.71 -21.07 11.29
C GLU A 417 -26.68 -19.55 11.10
N ALA A 418 -25.76 -19.03 10.28
CA ALA A 418 -25.73 -17.61 9.94
C ALA A 418 -27.06 -17.16 9.28
N LEU A 419 -27.62 -17.98 8.39
CA LEU A 419 -28.92 -17.75 7.74
C LEU A 419 -30.08 -17.77 8.74
N ALA A 420 -29.97 -18.57 9.81
CA ALA A 420 -30.99 -18.70 10.86
C ALA A 420 -30.99 -17.55 11.89
N SER A 421 -29.96 -16.70 11.88
CA SER A 421 -29.85 -15.60 12.83
C SER A 421 -30.94 -14.55 12.65
N ASP A 422 -31.20 -13.74 13.68
CA ASP A 422 -32.20 -12.65 13.65
C ASP A 422 -31.84 -11.55 12.64
N ARG A 423 -30.56 -11.47 12.25
CA ARG A 423 -30.04 -10.51 11.27
C ARG A 423 -29.04 -11.24 10.36
N PRO A 424 -29.55 -12.06 9.42
CA PRO A 424 -28.69 -12.88 8.59
C PRO A 424 -27.77 -11.99 7.75
N PRO A 425 -26.44 -12.18 7.81
CA PRO A 425 -25.51 -11.40 7.02
C PRO A 425 -25.67 -11.80 5.56
N ARG A 426 -26.07 -10.86 4.70
CA ARG A 426 -26.15 -11.02 3.24
C ARG A 426 -26.87 -12.33 2.84
N PRO A 427 -28.16 -12.45 3.17
CA PRO A 427 -28.88 -13.73 3.10
C PRO A 427 -28.87 -14.37 1.70
N ASP A 428 -28.85 -13.56 0.63
CA ASP A 428 -28.76 -14.06 -0.74
C ASP A 428 -27.39 -14.69 -1.07
N GLU A 429 -26.30 -14.09 -0.58
CA GLU A 429 -24.93 -14.61 -0.74
C GLU A 429 -24.76 -15.92 0.03
N VAL A 430 -25.26 -15.98 1.27
CA VAL A 430 -25.28 -17.19 2.09
C VAL A 430 -26.08 -18.31 1.41
N ALA A 431 -27.27 -18.02 0.90
CA ALA A 431 -28.11 -19.00 0.21
C ALA A 431 -27.43 -19.56 -1.03
N ARG A 432 -26.80 -18.69 -1.83
CA ARG A 432 -26.00 -19.10 -3.00
C ARG A 432 -24.87 -20.05 -2.59
N LEU A 433 -24.10 -19.71 -1.55
CA LEU A 433 -23.01 -20.55 -1.06
C LEU A 433 -23.51 -21.92 -0.57
N ILE A 434 -24.64 -21.99 0.13
CA ILE A 434 -25.25 -23.25 0.54
C ILE A 434 -25.57 -24.13 -0.68
N VAL A 435 -26.23 -23.57 -1.70
CA VAL A 435 -26.60 -24.30 -2.92
C VAL A 435 -25.37 -24.81 -3.71
N LEU A 436 -24.29 -24.03 -3.74
CA LEU A 436 -23.03 -24.40 -4.38
C LEU A 436 -22.28 -25.50 -3.61
N GLY A 437 -22.43 -25.57 -2.29
CA GLY A 437 -21.90 -26.65 -1.46
C GLY A 437 -22.55 -28.03 -1.69
N GLY A 438 -23.67 -28.10 -2.41
CA GLY A 438 -24.37 -29.35 -2.69
C GLY A 438 -25.68 -29.47 -1.91
N ARG A 439 -26.17 -30.70 -1.74
CA ARG A 439 -27.42 -30.98 -0.99
C ARG A 439 -27.15 -30.88 0.53
N PRO A 440 -27.80 -29.95 1.27
CA PRO A 440 -27.87 -29.99 2.72
C PRO A 440 -28.10 -31.39 3.30
N THR A 441 -27.46 -31.69 4.44
CA THR A 441 -27.74 -32.92 5.18
C THR A 441 -29.18 -32.91 5.74
N PRO A 442 -29.78 -34.06 6.08
CA PRO A 442 -31.12 -34.11 6.67
C PRO A 442 -31.27 -33.28 7.96
N ALA A 443 -30.19 -33.06 8.71
CA ALA A 443 -30.19 -32.17 9.86
C ALA A 443 -30.29 -30.69 9.44
N LEU A 444 -29.46 -30.25 8.49
CA LEU A 444 -29.49 -28.89 7.97
C LEU A 444 -30.81 -28.58 7.25
N ARG A 445 -31.36 -29.55 6.52
CA ARG A 445 -32.68 -29.43 5.89
C ARG A 445 -33.79 -29.17 6.90
N ARG A 446 -33.76 -29.83 8.07
CA ARG A 446 -34.70 -29.56 9.17
C ARG A 446 -34.56 -28.15 9.72
N LEU A 447 -33.33 -27.64 9.86
CA LEU A 447 -33.09 -26.26 10.26
C LEU A 447 -33.65 -25.26 9.24
N LEU A 448 -33.42 -25.49 7.94
CA LEU A 448 -34.00 -24.67 6.87
C LEU A 448 -35.54 -24.69 6.89
N GLN A 449 -36.15 -25.86 7.12
CA GLN A 449 -37.60 -25.98 7.30
C GLN A 449 -38.09 -25.20 8.53
N ASP A 450 -37.31 -25.19 9.61
CA ASP A 450 -37.62 -24.42 10.82
C ASP A 450 -37.56 -22.91 10.59
N ILE A 451 -36.57 -22.40 9.84
CA ILE A 451 -36.50 -20.99 9.41
C ILE A 451 -37.80 -20.62 8.67
N VAL A 452 -38.23 -21.46 7.73
CA VAL A 452 -39.47 -21.23 6.95
C VAL A 452 -40.71 -21.27 7.84
N ARG A 453 -40.81 -22.24 8.74
CA ARG A 453 -41.97 -22.43 9.63
C ARG A 453 -42.12 -21.28 10.63
N ARG A 454 -41.01 -20.75 11.15
CA ARG A 454 -41.00 -19.63 12.10
C ARG A 454 -41.21 -18.26 11.45
N GLY A 455 -41.14 -18.17 10.13
CA GLY A 455 -41.22 -16.90 9.41
C GLY A 455 -40.02 -15.98 9.70
N ALA A 456 -38.83 -16.54 9.89
CA ALA A 456 -37.63 -15.77 10.20
C ALA A 456 -37.20 -14.89 8.99
N PRO A 457 -36.33 -13.88 9.18
CA PRO A 457 -35.95 -12.92 8.14
C PRO A 457 -35.46 -13.54 6.81
N ALA A 458 -34.81 -14.70 6.86
CA ALA A 458 -34.31 -15.42 5.68
C ALA A 458 -35.28 -16.49 5.11
N THR A 459 -36.59 -16.38 5.37
CA THR A 459 -37.60 -17.38 4.93
C THR A 459 -37.60 -17.59 3.41
N LEU A 460 -37.46 -16.53 2.62
CA LEU A 460 -37.46 -16.63 1.15
C LEU A 460 -36.25 -17.43 0.65
N GLN A 461 -35.08 -17.15 1.20
CA GLN A 461 -33.82 -17.83 0.88
C GLN A 461 -33.86 -19.30 1.29
N ALA A 462 -34.37 -19.61 2.48
CA ALA A 462 -34.53 -20.99 2.93
C ALA A 462 -35.49 -21.79 2.04
N ARG A 463 -36.61 -21.19 1.59
CA ARG A 463 -37.51 -21.81 0.59
C ARG A 463 -36.81 -22.06 -0.74
N ALA A 464 -36.03 -21.08 -1.23
CA ALA A 464 -35.29 -21.22 -2.48
C ALA A 464 -34.28 -22.38 -2.42
N ILE A 465 -33.52 -22.51 -1.32
CA ILE A 465 -32.58 -23.63 -1.11
C ILE A 465 -33.32 -24.98 -1.18
N LEU A 466 -34.43 -25.12 -0.44
CA LEU A 466 -35.23 -26.36 -0.40
C LEU A 466 -35.88 -26.70 -1.75
N ALA A 467 -36.27 -25.69 -2.54
CA ALA A 467 -36.86 -25.88 -3.86
C ALA A 467 -35.82 -26.39 -4.88
N VAL A 468 -34.61 -25.82 -4.86
CA VAL A 468 -33.50 -26.27 -5.73
C VAL A 468 -33.11 -27.72 -5.44
N GLU A 469 -33.18 -28.16 -4.18
CA GLU A 469 -32.97 -29.57 -3.84
C GLU A 469 -34.01 -30.50 -4.46
N SER A 470 -35.28 -30.08 -4.48
CA SER A 470 -36.40 -30.92 -4.92
C SER A 470 -36.44 -31.09 -6.44
N ALA A 471 -35.75 -30.20 -7.18
CA ALA A 471 -35.64 -30.23 -8.63
C ALA A 471 -34.41 -31.01 -9.14
N ARG A 472 -33.46 -31.36 -8.27
CA ARG A 472 -32.26 -32.17 -8.58
C ARG A 472 -32.50 -33.61 -8.19
#